data_AF-A0A957X3W7-F1
#
_entry.id   AF-A0A957X3W7-F1
#
_cell.length_a   1.000
_cell.length_b   1.000
_cell.length_c   1.000
_cell.angle_alpha   90.00
_cell.angle_beta   90.00
_cell.angle_gamma   90.00
#
_symmetry.space_group_name_H-M   'P 1'
#
loop_
_entity.id
_entity.type
_entity.pdbx_description
1 polymer ?
#
loop_
_entity_poly.entity_id
_entity_poly.type
_entity_poly.pdbx_seq_one_letter_code
_entity_poly.pdbx_strand_id
1 'polypeptide(L)'
;GKTRLALHVAHALQSHFADGAAFVPLASLTHVTQIPAAVAKALGVALPKASSLPAQLDALLDGRTLLLVLDNFEHLLGPAGDDSARALGENGWQGHEFPPDDTLALIRHIVVHHPTIRLLITSRERLRITGEQSFELGGLAMTPVGPGNAIAENEAVLLFVQRATQVAPDFALTPANQEAIWRICTLLEGVPLAIELAAAWSHVLSPVEIAEEIERDLDFLARGDRSAPSRHRSLRGLFDHSWVLLTEEEQRVMSWLALFSGGFTRQTAQAVARVPLPLLAQLVDKSLIRVFMQPTAGGEQAPRYYIHNLLRVYLLEKLTERADGHSARLKHATAFTTVANELEAVLYAGDSGPGLLQLNDEH
;
A
#
# COMPACT_ATOMS: atom_id res chain seq x y z
N GLY A 1 -0.70 1.39 -8.00
CA GLY A 1 -0.09 1.17 -9.32
C GLY A 1 0.56 -0.20 -9.53
N LYS A 2 0.58 -1.11 -8.54
CA LYS A 2 1.35 -2.37 -8.62
C LYS A 2 1.03 -3.23 -9.84
N THR A 3 -0.25 -3.50 -10.11
CA THR A 3 -0.68 -4.28 -11.28
C THR A 3 -0.22 -3.67 -12.60
N ARG A 4 -0.35 -2.33 -12.76
CA ARG A 4 0.10 -1.66 -13.99
C ARG A 4 1.61 -1.73 -14.17
N LEU A 5 2.37 -1.51 -13.10
CA LEU A 5 3.83 -1.64 -13.13
C LEU A 5 4.23 -3.07 -13.48
N ALA A 6 3.59 -4.07 -12.84
CA ALA A 6 3.88 -5.48 -13.10
C ALA A 6 3.59 -5.88 -14.55
N LEU A 7 2.49 -5.41 -15.14
CA LEU A 7 2.18 -5.62 -16.55
C LEU A 7 3.21 -4.95 -17.47
N HIS A 8 3.66 -3.74 -17.15
CA HIS A 8 4.68 -3.05 -17.93
C HIS A 8 6.03 -3.77 -17.86
N VAL A 9 6.44 -4.20 -16.66
CA VAL A 9 7.65 -5.02 -16.46
C VAL A 9 7.55 -6.33 -17.22
N ALA A 10 6.41 -7.02 -17.16
CA ALA A 10 6.20 -8.26 -17.91
C ALA A 10 6.38 -8.05 -19.41
N HIS A 11 5.78 -6.99 -19.96
CA HIS A 11 5.89 -6.67 -21.37
C HIS A 11 7.33 -6.29 -21.79
N ALA A 12 8.03 -5.51 -20.96
CA ALA A 12 9.40 -5.09 -21.22
C ALA A 12 10.40 -6.25 -21.14
N LEU A 13 10.17 -7.21 -20.24
CA LEU A 13 11.10 -8.31 -19.99
C LEU A 13 10.75 -9.61 -20.70
N GLN A 14 9.57 -9.75 -21.33
CA GLN A 14 9.14 -11.01 -21.95
C GLN A 14 10.19 -11.63 -22.90
N SER A 15 10.94 -10.81 -23.65
CA SER A 15 11.96 -11.31 -24.59
C SER A 15 13.22 -11.86 -23.92
N HIS A 16 13.41 -11.64 -22.62
CA HIS A 16 14.54 -12.17 -21.84
C HIS A 16 14.28 -13.61 -21.36
N PHE A 17 13.04 -14.09 -21.45
CA PHE A 17 12.60 -15.41 -21.02
C PHE A 17 12.23 -16.25 -22.24
N ALA A 18 12.76 -17.47 -22.36
CA ALA A 18 12.53 -18.31 -23.54
C ALA A 18 11.04 -18.63 -23.77
N ASP A 19 10.27 -18.75 -22.67
CA ASP A 19 8.83 -18.99 -22.67
C ASP A 19 8.01 -17.71 -22.40
N GLY A 20 8.64 -16.55 -22.42
CA GLY A 20 7.98 -15.25 -22.27
C GLY A 20 7.57 -14.92 -20.84
N ALA A 21 6.48 -14.16 -20.71
CA ALA A 21 5.90 -13.76 -19.44
C ALA A 21 4.41 -14.13 -19.38
N ALA A 22 3.95 -14.60 -18.22
CA ALA A 22 2.56 -14.98 -18.00
C ALA A 22 1.96 -14.18 -16.84
N PHE A 23 0.85 -13.49 -17.09
CA PHE A 23 0.13 -12.73 -16.08
C PHE A 23 -1.03 -13.54 -15.50
N VAL A 24 -0.98 -13.77 -14.18
CA VAL A 24 -1.97 -14.54 -13.43
C VAL A 24 -2.73 -13.62 -12.48
N PRO A 25 -3.95 -13.18 -12.83
CA PRO A 25 -4.77 -12.38 -11.94
C PRO A 25 -5.33 -13.27 -10.81
N LEU A 26 -4.95 -13.01 -9.57
CA LEU A 26 -5.43 -13.79 -8.42
C LEU A 26 -6.63 -13.15 -7.72
N ALA A 27 -6.99 -11.92 -8.08
CA ALA A 27 -8.05 -11.15 -7.40
C ALA A 27 -9.44 -11.82 -7.37
N SER A 28 -9.70 -12.83 -8.20
CA SER A 28 -10.96 -13.60 -8.20
C SER A 28 -10.87 -14.93 -7.45
N LEU A 29 -9.69 -15.29 -6.96
CA LEU A 29 -9.48 -16.54 -6.23
C LEU A 29 -9.86 -16.36 -4.76
N THR A 30 -10.32 -17.43 -4.15
CA THR A 30 -10.63 -17.46 -2.71
C THR A 30 -9.80 -18.50 -1.97
N HIS A 31 -9.23 -19.48 -2.69
CA HIS A 31 -8.43 -20.56 -2.11
C HIS A 31 -7.16 -20.81 -2.93
N VAL A 32 -6.08 -21.18 -2.23
CA VAL A 32 -4.77 -21.53 -2.84
C VAL A 32 -4.87 -22.67 -3.85
N THR A 33 -5.81 -23.59 -3.65
CA THR A 33 -6.08 -24.74 -4.52
C THR A 33 -6.43 -24.34 -5.96
N GLN A 34 -6.83 -23.08 -6.18
CA GLN A 34 -7.21 -22.54 -7.48
C GLN A 34 -6.01 -21.96 -8.26
N ILE A 35 -4.85 -21.76 -7.62
CA ILE A 35 -3.66 -21.18 -8.26
C ILE A 35 -3.20 -22.00 -9.48
N PRO A 36 -3.06 -23.34 -9.41
CA PRO A 36 -2.62 -24.12 -10.58
C PRO A 36 -3.55 -23.94 -11.79
N ALA A 37 -4.86 -23.87 -11.57
CA ALA A 37 -5.83 -23.63 -12.63
C ALA A 37 -5.68 -22.22 -13.25
N ALA A 38 -5.42 -21.21 -12.43
CA ALA A 38 -5.16 -19.85 -12.89
C ALA A 38 -3.85 -19.75 -13.69
N VAL A 39 -2.79 -20.44 -13.24
CA VAL A 39 -1.51 -20.53 -13.96
C VAL A 39 -1.69 -21.25 -15.30
N ALA A 40 -2.36 -22.40 -15.32
CA ALA A 40 -2.65 -23.14 -16.55
C ALA A 40 -3.39 -22.28 -17.58
N LYS A 41 -4.40 -21.53 -17.13
CA LYS A 41 -5.15 -20.58 -17.95
C LYS A 41 -4.25 -19.47 -18.51
N ALA A 42 -3.38 -18.89 -17.70
CA ALA A 42 -2.46 -17.84 -18.12
C ALA A 42 -1.42 -18.33 -19.13
N LEU A 43 -0.98 -19.58 -19.00
CA LEU A 43 -0.06 -20.25 -19.93
C LEU A 43 -0.76 -20.77 -21.20
N GLY A 44 -2.09 -20.74 -21.26
CA GLY A 44 -2.86 -21.26 -22.39
C GLY A 44 -2.82 -22.78 -22.52
N VAL A 45 -2.62 -23.51 -21.41
CA VAL A 45 -2.54 -24.97 -21.37
C VAL A 45 -3.66 -25.58 -20.52
N ALA A 46 -3.92 -26.87 -20.71
CA ALA A 46 -4.84 -27.61 -19.86
C ALA A 46 -4.23 -27.83 -18.47
N LEU A 47 -5.06 -27.78 -17.42
CA LEU A 47 -4.63 -28.14 -16.07
C LEU A 47 -4.24 -29.63 -16.01
N PRO A 48 -3.02 -29.98 -15.58
CA PRO A 48 -2.60 -31.36 -15.46
C PRO A 48 -3.46 -32.14 -14.48
N LYS A 49 -3.77 -33.40 -14.81
CA LYS A 49 -4.40 -34.34 -13.87
C LYS A 49 -3.32 -34.93 -12.96
N ALA A 50 -2.87 -34.15 -11.97
CA ALA A 50 -1.93 -34.61 -10.95
C ALA A 50 -2.59 -34.66 -9.57
N SER A 51 -2.09 -35.56 -8.72
CA SER A 51 -2.67 -35.91 -7.42
C SER A 51 -2.51 -34.84 -6.33
N SER A 52 -1.61 -33.86 -6.52
CA SER A 52 -1.33 -32.80 -5.55
C SER A 52 -1.12 -31.44 -6.23
N LEU A 53 -1.31 -30.34 -5.49
CA LEU A 53 -1.08 -28.98 -6.00
C LEU A 53 0.37 -28.75 -6.47
N PRO A 54 1.42 -29.18 -5.73
CA PRO A 54 2.79 -29.06 -6.20
C PRO A 54 3.02 -29.81 -7.51
N ALA A 55 2.54 -31.04 -7.63
CA ALA A 55 2.69 -31.84 -8.85
C ALA A 55 1.96 -31.23 -10.06
N GLN A 56 0.82 -30.54 -9.85
CA GLN A 56 0.15 -29.79 -10.91
C GLN A 56 1.00 -28.62 -11.39
N LEU A 57 1.69 -27.90 -10.49
CA LEU A 57 2.57 -26.80 -10.85
C LEU A 57 3.87 -27.28 -11.48
N ASP A 58 4.43 -28.38 -10.98
CA ASP A 58 5.61 -29.01 -11.57
C ASP A 58 5.34 -29.34 -13.04
N ALA A 59 4.24 -30.03 -13.32
CA ALA A 59 3.84 -30.35 -14.69
C ALA A 59 3.54 -29.11 -15.56
N LEU A 60 3.18 -27.96 -14.97
CA LEU A 60 2.95 -26.71 -15.69
C LEU A 60 4.25 -25.96 -15.98
N LEU A 61 5.23 -26.02 -15.09
CA LEU A 61 6.43 -25.17 -15.08
C LEU A 61 7.71 -25.91 -15.52
N ASP A 62 7.73 -27.24 -15.46
CA ASP A 62 8.88 -28.07 -15.80
C ASP A 62 9.44 -27.74 -17.19
N GLY A 63 10.75 -27.48 -17.23
CA GLY A 63 11.48 -27.19 -18.46
C GLY A 63 11.23 -25.79 -19.05
N ARG A 64 10.39 -24.96 -18.43
CA ARG A 64 10.14 -23.58 -18.89
C ARG A 64 11.12 -22.59 -18.28
N THR A 65 11.45 -21.56 -19.04
CA THR A 65 12.15 -20.35 -18.60
C THR A 65 11.20 -19.16 -18.77
N LEU A 66 10.54 -18.74 -17.69
CA LEU A 66 9.34 -17.89 -17.70
C LEU A 66 9.41 -16.81 -16.61
N LEU A 67 8.88 -15.62 -16.91
CA LEU A 67 8.46 -14.65 -15.90
C LEU A 67 6.98 -14.88 -15.54
N LEU A 68 6.71 -15.39 -14.34
CA LEU A 68 5.35 -15.60 -13.85
C LEU A 68 4.95 -14.44 -12.94
N VAL A 69 3.95 -13.67 -13.37
CA VAL A 69 3.42 -12.53 -12.61
C VAL A 69 2.17 -12.98 -11.85
N LEU A 70 2.22 -12.90 -10.52
CA LEU A 70 1.10 -13.22 -9.63
C LEU A 70 0.53 -11.92 -9.07
N ASP A 71 -0.66 -11.53 -9.49
CA ASP A 71 -1.23 -10.22 -9.15
C ASP A 71 -2.28 -10.29 -8.03
N ASN A 72 -2.19 -9.37 -7.05
CA ASN A 72 -3.11 -9.20 -5.92
C ASN A 72 -3.06 -10.36 -4.91
N PHE A 73 -1.86 -10.71 -4.43
CA PHE A 73 -1.58 -11.91 -3.65
C PHE A 73 -2.07 -11.85 -2.18
N GLU A 74 -2.28 -10.66 -1.62
CA GLU A 74 -2.46 -10.44 -0.18
C GLU A 74 -3.59 -11.27 0.47
N HIS A 75 -4.72 -11.43 -0.22
CA HIS A 75 -5.88 -12.16 0.29
C HIS A 75 -5.66 -13.67 0.42
N LEU A 76 -4.61 -14.22 -0.20
CA LEU A 76 -4.27 -15.65 -0.13
C LEU A 76 -3.25 -15.96 0.97
N LEU A 77 -2.72 -14.96 1.67
CA LEU A 77 -1.72 -15.15 2.73
C LEU A 77 -2.31 -15.71 4.04
N GLY A 78 -3.63 -15.87 4.14
CA GLY A 78 -4.31 -16.28 5.37
C GLY A 78 -4.29 -15.20 6.47
N PRO A 79 -4.95 -15.41 7.61
CA PRO A 79 -4.90 -14.48 8.74
C PRO A 79 -3.46 -14.32 9.22
N ALA A 80 -2.87 -13.15 8.95
CA ALA A 80 -1.61 -12.64 9.47
C ALA A 80 -0.58 -13.72 9.89
N GLY A 81 0.08 -14.34 8.90
CA GLY A 81 1.27 -15.14 9.14
C GLY A 81 1.04 -16.21 10.20
N ASP A 82 0.10 -17.11 9.93
CA ASP A 82 -0.04 -18.35 10.70
C ASP A 82 1.38 -18.92 10.93
N ASP A 83 1.66 -19.36 12.15
CA ASP A 83 2.98 -19.82 12.60
C ASP A 83 3.55 -20.99 11.76
N SER A 84 2.85 -21.42 10.70
CA SER A 84 3.31 -22.35 9.65
C SER A 84 4.64 -21.92 9.00
N ALA A 85 4.88 -20.62 8.81
CA ALA A 85 6.18 -20.14 8.31
C ALA A 85 7.34 -20.39 9.30
N ARG A 86 7.05 -20.49 10.61
CA ARG A 86 8.03 -20.88 11.66
C ARG A 86 8.15 -22.40 11.80
N ALA A 87 7.10 -23.16 11.43
CA ALA A 87 7.11 -24.61 11.44
C ALA A 87 7.90 -25.23 10.26
N LEU A 88 8.08 -24.47 9.17
CA LEU A 88 8.89 -24.88 8.03
C LEU A 88 10.32 -24.36 8.19
N GLY A 89 11.18 -25.18 8.81
CA GLY A 89 12.62 -24.92 8.89
C GLY A 89 13.29 -24.74 7.51
N GLU A 90 14.57 -24.39 7.49
CA GLU A 90 15.37 -24.08 6.29
C GLU A 90 15.32 -25.17 5.19
N ASN A 91 14.95 -26.40 5.55
CA ASN A 91 14.90 -27.56 4.66
C ASN A 91 13.54 -27.78 3.96
N GLY A 92 12.61 -26.82 4.05
CA GLY A 92 11.29 -26.94 3.43
C GLY A 92 10.39 -27.99 4.10
N TRP A 93 9.18 -28.15 3.57
CA TRP A 93 8.19 -29.08 4.08
C TRP A 93 8.65 -30.54 3.84
N GLN A 94 8.88 -31.30 4.91
CA GLN A 94 9.32 -32.71 4.86
C GLN A 94 8.21 -33.73 5.18
N GLY A 95 6.95 -33.29 5.20
CA GLY A 95 5.81 -34.18 5.44
C GLY A 95 5.50 -35.07 4.24
N HIS A 96 4.53 -35.99 4.39
CA HIS A 96 4.03 -36.84 3.29
C HIS A 96 2.83 -36.24 2.52
N GLU A 97 2.12 -35.23 3.08
CA GLU A 97 0.99 -34.54 2.44
C GLU A 97 1.03 -32.99 2.53
N PHE A 98 1.16 -32.31 1.37
CA PHE A 98 1.33 -30.86 1.28
C PHE A 98 0.19 -30.12 2.01
N PRO A 99 0.46 -29.08 2.83
CA PRO A 99 -0.59 -28.41 3.58
C PRO A 99 -1.58 -27.79 2.57
N PRO A 100 -2.87 -28.18 2.59
CA PRO A 100 -3.80 -27.85 1.51
C PRO A 100 -4.09 -26.36 1.36
N ASP A 101 -3.75 -25.55 2.38
CA ASP A 101 -4.03 -24.12 2.45
C ASP A 101 -2.77 -23.22 2.63
N ASP A 102 -1.55 -23.77 2.54
CA ASP A 102 -0.33 -22.97 2.70
C ASP A 102 0.16 -22.40 1.36
N THR A 103 -0.34 -21.20 1.06
CA THR A 103 0.04 -20.41 -0.11
C THR A 103 1.55 -20.13 -0.17
N LEU A 104 2.21 -19.88 0.96
CA LEU A 104 3.64 -19.58 0.98
C LEU A 104 4.49 -20.82 0.71
N ALA A 105 4.07 -21.99 1.19
CA ALA A 105 4.71 -23.26 0.85
C ALA A 105 4.71 -23.52 -0.66
N LEU A 106 3.64 -23.12 -1.35
CA LEU A 106 3.51 -23.29 -2.80
C LEU A 106 4.48 -22.39 -3.58
N ILE A 107 4.63 -21.13 -3.14
CA ILE A 107 5.62 -20.21 -3.70
C ILE A 107 7.04 -20.70 -3.44
N ARG A 108 7.34 -21.16 -2.22
CA ARG A 108 8.65 -21.74 -1.88
C ARG A 108 8.95 -22.96 -2.75
N HIS A 109 7.97 -23.83 -2.96
CA HIS A 109 8.10 -24.99 -3.85
C HIS A 109 8.53 -24.58 -5.26
N ILE A 110 7.86 -23.58 -5.86
CA ILE A 110 8.24 -23.08 -7.19
C ILE A 110 9.67 -22.53 -7.19
N VAL A 111 10.03 -21.70 -6.22
CA VAL A 111 11.36 -21.08 -6.14
C VAL A 111 12.48 -22.11 -5.98
N VAL A 112 12.24 -23.18 -5.22
CA VAL A 112 13.24 -24.23 -4.95
C VAL A 112 13.36 -25.21 -6.13
N HIS A 113 12.25 -25.66 -6.69
CA HIS A 113 12.25 -26.73 -7.69
C HIS A 113 12.32 -26.23 -9.14
N HIS A 114 12.01 -24.96 -9.39
CA HIS A 114 11.96 -24.38 -10.74
C HIS A 114 12.83 -23.12 -10.86
N PRO A 115 14.16 -23.22 -10.79
CA PRO A 115 15.08 -22.08 -10.75
C PRO A 115 15.07 -21.23 -12.03
N THR A 116 14.54 -21.76 -13.13
CA THR A 116 14.35 -21.05 -14.41
C THR A 116 13.10 -20.16 -14.43
N ILE A 117 12.25 -20.25 -13.40
CA ILE A 117 11.05 -19.43 -13.24
C ILE A 117 11.37 -18.23 -12.35
N ARG A 118 11.15 -17.03 -12.89
CA ARG A 118 11.19 -15.78 -12.11
C ARG A 118 9.77 -15.42 -11.69
N LEU A 119 9.57 -15.20 -10.39
CA LEU A 119 8.29 -14.74 -9.85
C LEU A 119 8.30 -13.22 -9.69
N LEU A 120 7.25 -12.56 -10.18
CA LEU A 120 6.94 -11.16 -9.86
C LEU A 120 5.57 -11.12 -9.18
N ILE A 121 5.56 -10.89 -7.87
CA ILE A 121 4.34 -10.96 -7.07
C ILE A 121 3.92 -9.55 -6.67
N THR A 122 2.67 -9.16 -6.96
CA THR A 122 2.10 -7.92 -6.43
C THR A 122 1.30 -8.22 -5.17
N SER A 123 1.63 -7.53 -4.08
CA SER A 123 0.96 -7.70 -2.79
C SER A 123 0.87 -6.38 -2.03
N ARG A 124 -0.07 -6.24 -1.10
CA ARG A 124 -0.07 -5.20 -0.05
C ARG A 124 0.70 -5.63 1.19
N GLU A 125 0.93 -6.93 1.35
CA GLU A 125 1.65 -7.51 2.47
C GLU A 125 2.93 -8.17 1.99
N ARG A 126 4.02 -8.01 2.74
CA ARG A 126 5.28 -8.74 2.48
C ARG A 126 5.07 -10.23 2.67
N LEU A 127 5.67 -11.06 1.81
CA LEU A 127 5.49 -12.52 1.87
C LEU A 127 6.33 -13.17 2.98
N ARG A 128 7.43 -12.53 3.39
CA ARG A 128 8.38 -12.99 4.41
C ARG A 128 8.93 -14.40 4.11
N ILE A 129 9.39 -14.62 2.88
CA ILE A 129 10.02 -15.87 2.47
C ILE A 129 11.49 -15.68 2.07
N THR A 130 12.30 -16.73 2.21
CA THR A 130 13.69 -16.72 1.74
C THR A 130 13.73 -16.48 0.23
N GLY A 131 14.60 -15.57 -0.21
CA GLY A 131 14.72 -15.18 -1.63
C GLY A 131 13.77 -14.06 -2.06
N GLU A 132 12.92 -13.55 -1.16
CA GLU A 132 12.09 -12.37 -1.42
C GLU A 132 12.96 -11.12 -1.61
N GLN A 133 12.79 -10.44 -2.75
CA GLN A 133 13.28 -9.08 -2.96
C GLN A 133 12.07 -8.15 -3.07
N SER A 134 11.91 -7.27 -2.09
CA SER A 134 10.79 -6.33 -2.05
C SER A 134 11.13 -5.03 -2.78
N PHE A 135 10.21 -4.58 -3.63
CA PHE A 135 10.24 -3.25 -4.25
C PHE A 135 9.02 -2.48 -3.74
N GLU A 136 9.24 -1.55 -2.82
CA GLU A 136 8.16 -0.74 -2.26
C GLU A 136 7.72 0.34 -3.26
N LEU A 137 6.51 0.20 -3.78
CA LEU A 137 5.95 1.15 -4.72
C LEU A 137 5.24 2.28 -3.99
N GLY A 138 5.86 3.46 -3.98
CA GLY A 138 5.28 4.71 -3.50
C GLY A 138 4.18 5.28 -4.41
N GLY A 139 3.66 6.45 -4.01
CA GLY A 139 2.91 7.32 -4.94
C GLY A 139 3.84 7.87 -6.03
N LEU A 140 3.27 8.58 -7.01
CA LEU A 140 4.06 9.33 -7.97
C LEU A 140 4.90 10.39 -7.24
N ALA A 141 6.12 10.62 -7.72
CA ALA A 141 7.05 11.51 -7.03
C ALA A 141 6.50 12.95 -7.00
N MET A 142 6.26 13.46 -5.79
CA MET A 142 5.88 14.85 -5.56
C MET A 142 7.14 15.71 -5.38
N THR A 143 7.99 15.74 -6.42
CA THR A 143 9.24 16.52 -6.40
C THR A 143 8.92 18.00 -6.16
N PRO A 144 9.52 18.66 -5.14
CA PRO A 144 9.27 20.07 -4.87
C PRO A 144 9.54 20.94 -6.10
N VAL A 145 8.60 21.85 -6.38
CA VAL A 145 8.71 22.82 -7.47
C VAL A 145 9.86 23.78 -7.16
N GLY A 146 10.75 23.97 -8.12
CA GLY A 146 11.94 24.78 -7.94
C GLY A 146 12.70 25.03 -9.24
N PRO A 147 13.86 25.69 -9.19
CA PRO A 147 14.69 25.92 -10.37
C PRO A 147 15.08 24.59 -11.01
N GLY A 148 14.52 24.30 -12.19
CA GLY A 148 14.75 23.05 -12.93
C GLY A 148 13.69 21.95 -12.76
N ASN A 149 12.67 22.15 -11.92
CA ASN A 149 11.54 21.23 -11.75
C ASN A 149 10.23 21.97 -11.99
N ALA A 150 9.73 21.97 -13.22
CA ALA A 150 8.47 22.62 -13.56
C ALA A 150 7.27 21.76 -13.13
N ILE A 151 6.17 22.41 -12.72
CA ILE A 151 4.91 21.72 -12.39
C ILE A 151 4.45 20.82 -13.55
N ALA A 152 4.60 21.31 -14.78
CA ALA A 152 4.21 20.59 -15.99
C ALA A 152 4.97 19.28 -16.24
N GLU A 153 6.16 19.11 -15.64
CA GLU A 153 7.00 17.92 -15.79
C GLU A 153 6.76 16.89 -14.68
N ASN A 154 5.97 17.26 -13.65
CA ASN A 154 5.71 16.36 -12.54
C ASN A 154 4.80 15.19 -12.96
N GLU A 155 5.18 13.97 -12.60
CA GLU A 155 4.46 12.74 -13.00
C GLU A 155 3.00 12.72 -12.53
N ALA A 156 2.70 13.24 -11.34
CA ALA A 156 1.34 13.30 -10.81
C ALA A 156 0.47 14.27 -11.61
N VAL A 157 1.04 15.42 -12.00
CA VAL A 157 0.37 16.43 -12.84
C VAL A 157 0.16 15.89 -14.24
N LEU A 158 1.16 15.24 -14.83
CA LEU A 158 1.05 14.59 -16.15
C LEU A 158 -0.05 13.53 -16.15
N LEU A 159 -0.13 12.71 -15.10
CA LEU A 159 -1.21 11.72 -14.95
C LEU A 159 -2.58 12.41 -14.84
N PHE A 160 -2.70 13.48 -14.05
CA PHE A 160 -3.96 14.23 -13.94
C PHE A 160 -4.41 14.75 -15.31
N VAL A 161 -3.52 15.43 -16.04
CA VAL A 161 -3.81 15.99 -17.36
C VAL A 161 -4.19 14.90 -18.35
N GLN A 162 -3.45 13.79 -18.38
CA GLN A 162 -3.74 12.65 -19.25
C GLN A 162 -5.16 12.11 -19.00
N ARG A 163 -5.59 12.03 -17.74
CA ARG A 163 -6.89 11.50 -17.34
C ARG A 163 -8.02 12.49 -17.52
N ALA A 164 -7.79 13.76 -17.23
CA ALA A 164 -8.73 14.84 -17.48
C ALA A 164 -9.04 14.95 -18.98
N THR A 165 -8.03 14.82 -19.84
CA THR A 165 -8.20 14.83 -21.31
C THR A 165 -9.09 13.68 -21.81
N GLN A 166 -9.10 12.53 -21.11
CA GLN A 166 -9.93 11.37 -21.50
C GLN A 166 -11.44 11.61 -21.25
N VAL A 167 -11.80 12.45 -20.28
CA VAL A 167 -13.19 12.77 -19.94
C VAL A 167 -13.64 14.14 -20.48
N ALA A 168 -12.69 15.04 -20.71
CA ALA A 168 -12.87 16.37 -21.28
C ALA A 168 -11.79 16.60 -22.36
N PRO A 169 -12.08 16.31 -23.65
CA PRO A 169 -11.08 16.34 -24.72
C PRO A 169 -10.37 17.68 -24.92
N ASP A 170 -11.04 18.79 -24.59
CA ASP A 170 -10.48 20.15 -24.69
C ASP A 170 -9.66 20.56 -23.47
N PHE A 171 -9.52 19.67 -22.47
CA PHE A 171 -8.74 19.94 -21.27
C PHE A 171 -7.26 20.05 -21.62
N ALA A 172 -6.64 21.16 -21.19
CA ALA A 172 -5.21 21.38 -21.33
C ALA A 172 -4.63 21.93 -20.03
N LEU A 173 -3.36 21.61 -19.78
CA LEU A 173 -2.59 22.29 -18.75
C LEU A 173 -2.29 23.72 -19.20
N THR A 174 -2.63 24.69 -18.36
CA THR A 174 -2.44 26.12 -18.63
C THR A 174 -1.78 26.80 -17.43
N PRO A 175 -1.14 27.96 -17.63
CA PRO A 175 -0.60 28.74 -16.51
C PRO A 175 -1.63 29.08 -15.44
N ALA A 176 -2.92 29.17 -15.81
CA ALA A 176 -4.01 29.51 -14.90
C ALA A 176 -4.50 28.33 -14.04
N ASN A 177 -4.32 27.08 -14.47
CA ASN A 177 -4.80 25.91 -13.74
C ASN A 177 -3.69 25.03 -13.15
N GLN A 178 -2.42 25.23 -13.53
CA GLN A 178 -1.30 24.40 -13.09
C GLN A 178 -1.13 24.37 -11.56
N GLU A 179 -1.33 25.50 -10.86
CA GLU A 179 -1.22 25.56 -9.40
C GLU A 179 -2.35 24.79 -8.72
N ALA A 180 -3.57 24.87 -9.26
CA ALA A 180 -4.71 24.11 -8.76
C ALA A 180 -4.51 22.60 -8.97
N ILE A 181 -4.00 22.18 -10.13
CA ILE A 181 -3.69 20.78 -10.41
C ILE A 181 -2.57 20.29 -9.49
N TRP A 182 -1.52 21.09 -9.30
CA TRP A 182 -0.47 20.78 -8.33
C TRP A 182 -1.04 20.59 -6.93
N ARG A 183 -1.90 21.51 -6.48
CA ARG A 183 -2.59 21.43 -5.18
C ARG A 183 -3.40 20.14 -5.05
N ILE A 184 -4.16 19.73 -6.07
CA ILE A 184 -4.85 18.43 -6.09
C ILE A 184 -3.84 17.29 -5.90
N CYS A 185 -2.78 17.24 -6.71
CA CYS A 185 -1.77 16.18 -6.63
C CYS A 185 -1.10 16.12 -5.25
N THR A 186 -0.86 17.27 -4.62
CA THR A 186 -0.32 17.37 -3.24
C THR A 186 -1.30 16.86 -2.20
N LEU A 187 -2.58 17.28 -2.25
CA LEU A 187 -3.62 16.80 -1.34
C LEU A 187 -3.81 15.29 -1.41
N LEU A 188 -3.60 14.72 -2.60
CA LEU A 188 -3.70 13.29 -2.87
C LEU A 188 -2.37 12.54 -2.71
N GLU A 189 -1.31 13.22 -2.26
CA GLU A 189 0.04 12.66 -2.04
C GLU A 189 0.57 11.82 -3.22
N GLY A 190 0.28 12.24 -4.45
CA GLY A 190 0.73 11.53 -5.64
C GLY A 190 0.07 10.15 -5.85
N VAL A 191 -1.00 9.79 -5.12
CA VAL A 191 -1.67 8.49 -5.27
C VAL A 191 -2.33 8.39 -6.64
N PRO A 192 -1.87 7.48 -7.54
CA PRO A 192 -2.34 7.47 -8.92
C PRO A 192 -3.85 7.28 -9.07
N LEU A 193 -4.46 6.41 -8.25
CA LEU A 193 -5.90 6.17 -8.33
C LEU A 193 -6.69 7.39 -7.85
N ALA A 194 -6.22 8.06 -6.80
CA ALA A 194 -6.84 9.26 -6.29
C ALA A 194 -6.85 10.36 -7.36
N ILE A 195 -5.70 10.54 -8.03
CA ILE A 195 -5.53 11.48 -9.13
C ILE A 195 -6.47 11.12 -10.29
N GLU A 196 -6.61 9.85 -10.63
CA GLU A 196 -7.55 9.38 -11.66
C GLU A 196 -9.00 9.73 -11.34
N LEU A 197 -9.43 9.47 -10.09
CA LEU A 197 -10.78 9.79 -9.64
C LEU A 197 -11.03 11.30 -9.61
N ALA A 198 -10.04 12.09 -9.19
CA ALA A 198 -10.13 13.55 -9.19
C ALA A 198 -10.21 14.09 -10.63
N ALA A 199 -9.35 13.62 -11.52
CA ALA A 199 -9.30 14.03 -12.91
C ALA A 199 -10.61 13.70 -13.66
N ALA A 200 -11.30 12.62 -13.28
CA ALA A 200 -12.59 12.25 -13.85
C ALA A 200 -13.66 13.35 -13.66
N TRP A 201 -13.54 14.22 -12.65
CA TRP A 201 -14.48 15.34 -12.42
C TRP A 201 -14.25 16.54 -13.35
N SER A 202 -13.19 16.54 -14.15
CA SER A 202 -12.84 17.66 -15.04
C SER A 202 -13.86 17.94 -16.15
N HIS A 203 -14.85 17.05 -16.34
CA HIS A 203 -15.97 17.27 -17.24
C HIS A 203 -17.10 18.13 -16.65
N VAL A 204 -17.11 18.36 -15.33
CA VAL A 204 -18.14 19.14 -14.62
C VAL A 204 -17.55 20.27 -13.79
N LEU A 205 -16.34 20.08 -13.25
CA LEU A 205 -15.69 21.02 -12.34
C LEU A 205 -14.34 21.49 -12.88
N SER A 206 -14.00 22.73 -12.56
CA SER A 206 -12.66 23.27 -12.76
C SER A 206 -11.66 22.64 -11.77
N PRO A 207 -10.34 22.65 -12.07
CA PRO A 207 -9.33 22.17 -11.12
C PRO A 207 -9.34 22.90 -9.77
N VAL A 208 -9.76 24.17 -9.73
CA VAL A 208 -9.89 24.91 -8.46
C VAL A 208 -11.01 24.32 -7.61
N GLU A 209 -12.20 24.12 -8.20
CA GLU A 209 -13.35 23.52 -7.51
C GLU A 209 -13.07 22.09 -7.06
N ILE A 210 -12.37 21.30 -7.87
CA ILE A 210 -11.96 19.94 -7.50
C ILE A 210 -11.05 19.96 -6.27
N ALA A 211 -10.09 20.87 -6.20
CA ALA A 211 -9.21 21.01 -5.03
C ALA A 211 -10.01 21.39 -3.78
N GLU A 212 -10.96 22.33 -3.89
CA GLU A 212 -11.83 22.73 -2.79
C GLU A 212 -12.72 21.59 -2.29
N GLU A 213 -13.30 20.80 -3.19
CA GLU A 213 -14.14 19.65 -2.81
C GLU A 213 -13.32 18.57 -2.08
N ILE A 214 -12.10 18.29 -2.55
CA ILE A 214 -11.18 17.35 -1.89
C ILE A 214 -10.83 17.80 -0.47
N GLU A 215 -10.63 19.10 -0.26
CA GLU A 215 -10.34 19.67 1.07
C GLU A 215 -11.55 19.64 2.01
N ARG A 216 -12.77 19.79 1.46
CA ARG A 216 -14.01 19.70 2.25
C ARG A 216 -14.29 18.26 2.67
N ASP A 217 -14.26 17.33 1.73
CA ASP A 217 -14.65 15.93 1.96
C ASP A 217 -14.04 14.99 0.91
N LEU A 218 -13.14 14.09 1.34
CA LEU A 218 -12.54 13.08 0.45
C LEU A 218 -13.56 12.09 -0.13
N ASP A 219 -14.76 11.94 0.46
CA ASP A 219 -15.84 11.13 -0.12
C ASP A 219 -16.38 11.71 -1.42
N PHE A 220 -16.06 12.96 -1.75
CA PHE A 220 -16.23 13.53 -3.08
C PHE A 220 -15.69 12.58 -4.17
N LEU A 221 -14.49 12.02 -3.97
CA LEU A 221 -13.85 11.10 -4.92
C LEU A 221 -14.54 9.74 -4.99
N ALA A 222 -15.39 9.41 -4.02
CA ALA A 222 -16.11 8.14 -3.97
C ALA A 222 -17.42 8.12 -4.76
N ARG A 223 -17.96 9.29 -5.12
CA ARG A 223 -19.30 9.42 -5.74
C ARG A 223 -19.28 9.47 -7.27
N GLY A 224 -18.10 9.49 -7.89
CA GLY A 224 -17.89 9.94 -9.27
C GLY A 224 -18.01 8.92 -10.42
N ASP A 225 -17.93 7.60 -10.20
CA ASP A 225 -17.93 6.66 -11.33
C ASP A 225 -18.72 5.35 -11.08
N ARG A 226 -19.73 5.11 -11.93
CA ARG A 226 -20.55 3.89 -11.95
C ARG A 226 -20.00 2.80 -12.89
N SER A 227 -19.00 3.11 -13.71
CA SER A 227 -18.51 2.26 -14.81
C SER A 227 -17.24 1.44 -14.49
N ALA A 228 -16.52 1.79 -13.42
CA ALA A 228 -15.34 1.03 -12.97
C ALA A 228 -15.69 -0.33 -12.32
N PRO A 229 -14.88 -1.39 -12.52
CA PRO A 229 -15.04 -2.66 -11.82
C PRO A 229 -15.11 -2.46 -10.31
N SER A 230 -16.00 -3.21 -9.65
CA SER A 230 -16.48 -2.97 -8.29
C SER A 230 -15.43 -2.66 -7.21
N ARG A 231 -14.24 -3.23 -7.37
CA ARG A 231 -13.07 -3.15 -6.48
C ARG A 231 -12.28 -1.83 -6.55
N HIS A 232 -12.45 -1.02 -7.60
CA HIS A 232 -11.79 0.28 -7.75
C HIS A 232 -12.80 1.45 -7.73
N ARG A 233 -14.06 1.19 -7.33
CA ARG A 233 -15.17 2.16 -7.42
C ARG A 233 -15.02 3.40 -6.54
N SER A 234 -14.07 3.43 -5.61
CA SER A 234 -13.70 4.62 -4.85
C SER A 234 -12.42 4.35 -4.06
N LEU A 235 -11.72 5.41 -3.63
CA LEU A 235 -10.66 5.28 -2.61
C LEU A 235 -11.21 4.60 -1.35
N ARG A 236 -12.44 4.94 -0.95
CA ARG A 236 -13.13 4.31 0.18
C ARG A 236 -13.26 2.80 0.01
N GLY A 237 -13.69 2.31 -1.16
CA GLY A 237 -13.81 0.87 -1.42
C GLY A 237 -12.47 0.12 -1.31
N LEU A 238 -11.34 0.77 -1.64
CA LEU A 238 -10.02 0.19 -1.41
C LEU A 238 -9.67 0.10 0.08
N PHE A 239 -10.03 1.12 0.85
CA PHE A 239 -9.79 1.15 2.30
C PHE A 239 -10.71 0.19 3.03
N ASP A 240 -11.99 0.10 2.66
CA ASP A 240 -12.95 -0.87 3.21
C ASP A 240 -12.44 -2.30 3.04
N HIS A 241 -11.92 -2.65 1.86
CA HIS A 241 -11.37 -3.98 1.63
C HIS A 241 -10.14 -4.25 2.51
N SER A 242 -9.19 -3.31 2.57
CA SER A 242 -8.02 -3.44 3.46
C SER A 242 -8.43 -3.49 4.94
N TRP A 243 -9.49 -2.79 5.33
CA TRP A 243 -10.00 -2.74 6.68
C TRP A 243 -10.64 -4.06 7.14
N VAL A 244 -11.44 -4.69 6.28
CA VAL A 244 -12.09 -5.98 6.59
C VAL A 244 -11.08 -7.12 6.76
N LEU A 245 -9.89 -7.02 6.17
CA LEU A 245 -8.81 -8.00 6.32
C LEU A 245 -8.00 -7.83 7.62
N LEU A 246 -8.25 -6.76 8.39
CA LEU A 246 -7.59 -6.54 9.68
C LEU A 246 -8.32 -7.26 10.80
N THR A 247 -7.55 -7.80 11.75
CA THR A 247 -8.08 -8.30 13.03
C THR A 247 -8.69 -7.15 13.84
N GLU A 248 -9.54 -7.47 14.82
CA GLU A 248 -10.14 -6.43 15.68
C GLU A 248 -9.09 -5.59 16.42
N GLU A 249 -7.98 -6.21 16.83
CA GLU A 249 -6.87 -5.53 17.49
C GLU A 249 -6.13 -4.59 16.52
N GLU A 250 -5.85 -5.04 15.29
CA GLU A 250 -5.26 -4.21 14.23
C GLU A 250 -6.17 -3.02 13.88
N GLN A 251 -7.47 -3.26 13.71
CA GLN A 251 -8.47 -2.21 13.47
C GLN A 251 -8.48 -1.17 14.59
N ARG A 252 -8.46 -1.62 15.85
CA ARG A 252 -8.37 -0.73 17.01
C ARG A 252 -7.12 0.11 16.96
N VAL A 253 -5.95 -0.51 16.80
CA VAL A 253 -4.66 0.19 16.78
C VAL A 253 -4.59 1.19 15.63
N MET A 254 -4.96 0.80 14.41
CA MET A 254 -4.97 1.70 13.25
C MET A 254 -5.88 2.91 13.46
N SER A 255 -7.09 2.71 14.03
CA SER A 255 -8.00 3.81 14.35
C SER A 255 -7.40 4.79 15.35
N TRP A 256 -6.69 4.29 16.37
CA TRP A 256 -6.07 5.14 17.39
C TRP A 256 -4.84 5.88 16.85
N LEU A 257 -4.03 5.21 16.02
CA LEU A 257 -2.87 5.83 15.37
C LEU A 257 -3.27 6.89 14.35
N ALA A 258 -4.51 6.90 13.87
CA ALA A 258 -5.01 7.94 12.97
C ALA A 258 -5.14 9.32 13.64
N LEU A 259 -5.02 9.41 14.97
CA LEU A 259 -5.01 10.67 15.69
C LEU A 259 -3.74 11.51 15.45
N PHE A 260 -2.64 10.87 15.03
CA PHE A 260 -1.37 11.55 14.71
C PHE A 260 -1.42 12.13 13.29
N SER A 261 -1.21 13.43 13.12
CA SER A 261 -1.30 14.09 11.81
C SER A 261 0.02 14.22 11.06
N GLY A 262 1.16 14.30 11.74
CA GLY A 262 2.48 14.42 11.10
C GLY A 262 3.33 13.14 11.12
N GLY A 263 2.81 12.06 11.70
CA GLY A 263 3.56 10.82 11.98
C GLY A 263 3.78 10.62 13.48
N PHE A 264 4.44 9.53 13.85
CA PHE A 264 4.64 9.16 15.26
C PHE A 264 5.90 8.33 15.47
N THR A 265 6.37 8.29 16.72
CA THR A 265 7.48 7.44 17.14
C THR A 265 6.96 6.12 17.71
N ARG A 266 7.85 5.14 17.90
CA ARG A 266 7.50 3.90 18.59
C ARG A 266 6.99 4.18 20.01
N GLN A 267 7.62 5.10 20.74
CA GLN A 267 7.21 5.41 22.11
C GLN A 267 5.80 6.02 22.16
N THR A 268 5.51 7.01 21.30
CA THR A 268 4.20 7.68 21.30
C THR A 268 3.09 6.75 20.82
N ALA A 269 3.34 5.91 19.83
CA ALA A 269 2.43 4.85 19.41
C ALA A 269 2.08 3.89 20.56
N GLN A 270 3.08 3.45 21.33
CA GLN A 270 2.87 2.55 22.47
C GLN A 270 2.12 3.25 23.61
N ALA A 271 2.41 4.52 23.89
CA ALA A 271 1.74 5.28 24.94
C ALA A 271 0.25 5.51 24.63
N VAL A 272 -0.06 5.90 23.39
CA VAL A 272 -1.43 6.23 22.97
C VAL A 272 -2.20 4.96 22.61
N ALA A 273 -1.76 4.22 21.59
CA ALA A 273 -2.50 3.07 21.03
C ALA A 273 -2.29 1.76 21.80
N ARG A 274 -1.35 1.71 22.75
CA ARG A 274 -0.90 0.47 23.43
C ARG A 274 -0.48 -0.62 22.45
N VAL A 275 0.09 -0.20 21.32
CA VAL A 275 0.53 -1.13 20.28
C VAL A 275 1.83 -1.84 20.71
N PRO A 276 1.86 -3.18 20.73
CA PRO A 276 3.11 -3.92 20.92
C PRO A 276 3.96 -3.88 19.64
N LEU A 277 5.28 -3.93 19.79
CA LEU A 277 6.21 -3.82 18.64
C LEU A 277 5.95 -4.86 17.52
N PRO A 278 5.65 -6.15 17.81
CA PRO A 278 5.33 -7.11 16.75
C PRO A 278 4.11 -6.69 15.91
N LEU A 279 3.08 -6.13 16.54
CA LEU A 279 1.88 -5.65 15.84
C LEU A 279 2.19 -4.41 15.00
N LEU A 280 3.01 -3.48 15.52
CA LEU A 280 3.45 -2.32 14.74
C LEU A 280 4.24 -2.76 13.49
N ALA A 281 5.11 -3.76 13.62
CA ALA A 281 5.85 -4.33 12.48
C ALA A 281 4.92 -5.03 11.48
N GLN A 282 3.87 -5.72 11.94
CA GLN A 282 2.84 -6.30 11.05
C GLN A 282 2.12 -5.21 10.25
N LEU A 283 1.71 -4.11 10.89
CA LEU A 283 1.03 -3.00 10.22
C LEU A 283 1.94 -2.29 9.19
N VAL A 284 3.24 -2.23 9.46
CA VAL A 284 4.25 -1.77 8.47
C VAL A 284 4.33 -2.75 7.29
N ASP A 285 4.36 -4.05 7.55
CA ASP A 285 4.44 -5.05 6.49
C ASP A 285 3.19 -5.14 5.64
N LYS A 286 2.02 -4.78 6.21
CA LYS A 286 0.76 -4.57 5.48
C LYS A 286 0.72 -3.27 4.68
N SER A 287 1.81 -2.50 4.67
CA SER A 287 1.94 -1.20 4.01
C SER A 287 0.88 -0.16 4.44
N LEU A 288 0.27 -0.35 5.62
CA LEU A 288 -0.69 0.60 6.21
C LEU A 288 0.02 1.71 6.98
N ILE A 289 1.24 1.42 7.44
CA ILE A 289 2.15 2.36 8.09
C ILE A 289 3.46 2.35 7.30
N ARG A 290 3.97 3.52 6.94
CA ARG A 290 5.31 3.68 6.37
C ARG A 290 6.31 4.00 7.46
N VAL A 291 7.56 3.58 7.28
CA VAL A 291 8.65 3.90 8.18
C VAL A 291 9.77 4.60 7.42
N PHE A 292 10.22 5.75 7.92
CA PHE A 292 11.37 6.48 7.41
C PHE A 292 12.39 6.64 8.52
N MET A 293 13.67 6.47 8.19
CA MET A 293 14.75 6.74 9.13
C MET A 293 15.05 8.23 9.10
N GLN A 294 14.89 8.90 10.25
CA GLN A 294 15.18 10.32 10.39
C GLN A 294 16.39 10.55 11.31
N PRO A 295 17.26 11.52 10.99
CA PRO A 295 18.34 11.91 11.88
C PRO A 295 17.75 12.52 13.17
N THR A 296 18.23 12.04 14.30
CA THR A 296 17.91 12.61 15.62
C THR A 296 18.93 13.68 15.99
N ALA A 297 18.63 14.49 17.00
CA ALA A 297 19.55 15.51 17.53
C ALA A 297 20.91 14.93 17.98
N GLY A 298 20.97 13.63 18.30
CA GLY A 298 22.21 12.90 18.65
C GLY A 298 23.00 12.35 17.47
N GLY A 299 22.58 12.60 16.23
CA GLY A 299 23.23 12.07 15.02
C GLY A 299 22.91 10.61 14.70
N GLU A 300 22.21 9.90 15.58
CA GLU A 300 21.67 8.56 15.30
C GLU A 300 20.41 8.66 14.43
N GLN A 301 20.18 7.66 13.58
CA GLN A 301 18.93 7.56 12.83
C GLN A 301 17.87 6.80 13.63
N ALA A 302 16.69 7.39 13.79
CA ALA A 302 15.54 6.76 14.45
C ALA A 302 14.38 6.54 13.46
N PRO A 303 13.61 5.44 13.63
CA PRO A 303 12.45 5.18 12.80
C PRO A 303 11.30 6.12 13.16
N ARG A 304 10.72 6.74 12.13
CA ARG A 304 9.50 7.53 12.22
C ARG A 304 8.41 6.93 11.34
N TYR A 305 7.23 6.78 11.93
CA TYR A 305 6.11 6.09 11.31
C TYR A 305 5.09 7.08 10.78
N TYR A 306 4.49 6.76 9.63
CA TYR A 306 3.54 7.62 8.94
C TYR A 306 2.34 6.83 8.46
N ILE A 307 1.15 7.40 8.65
CA ILE A 307 -0.07 6.95 7.99
C ILE A 307 -0.37 7.94 6.88
N HIS A 308 -0.61 7.42 5.69
CA HIS A 308 -1.01 8.22 4.54
C HIS A 308 -2.27 9.05 4.87
N ASN A 309 -2.32 10.35 4.53
CA ASN A 309 -3.40 11.24 4.98
C ASN A 309 -4.80 10.74 4.55
N LEU A 310 -4.94 10.29 3.30
CA LEU A 310 -6.19 9.68 2.81
C LEU A 310 -6.66 8.49 3.68
N LEU A 311 -5.74 7.61 4.08
CA LEU A 311 -6.06 6.50 4.98
C LEU A 311 -6.37 7.01 6.39
N ARG A 312 -5.64 8.03 6.87
CA ARG A 312 -5.87 8.66 8.17
C ARG A 312 -7.29 9.19 8.29
N VAL A 313 -7.78 9.93 7.29
CA VAL A 313 -9.14 10.47 7.29
C VAL A 313 -10.17 9.36 7.38
N TYR A 314 -10.04 8.30 6.58
CA TYR A 314 -10.90 7.12 6.66
C TYR A 314 -10.86 6.48 8.06
N LEU A 315 -9.68 6.33 8.66
CA LEU A 315 -9.52 5.73 9.98
C LEU A 315 -10.08 6.60 11.12
N LEU A 316 -10.11 7.93 10.97
CA LEU A 316 -10.72 8.85 11.94
C LEU A 316 -12.25 8.73 11.98
N GLU A 317 -12.87 8.45 10.84
CA GLU A 317 -14.29 8.07 10.78
C GLU A 317 -14.51 6.74 11.52
N LYS A 318 -13.70 5.72 11.22
CA LYS A 318 -13.75 4.43 11.93
C LYS A 318 -13.53 4.57 13.42
N LEU A 319 -12.65 5.47 13.86
CA LEU A 319 -12.48 5.78 15.28
C LEU A 319 -13.75 6.37 15.91
N THR A 320 -14.53 7.14 15.16
CA THR A 320 -15.77 7.77 15.64
C THR A 320 -16.90 6.75 15.78
N GLU A 321 -16.91 5.71 14.95
CA GLU A 321 -17.84 4.57 15.06
C GLU A 321 -17.51 3.66 16.27
N ARG A 322 -16.31 3.78 16.86
CA ARG A 322 -15.85 2.89 17.95
C ARG A 322 -16.21 3.40 19.33
N ALA A 323 -16.61 2.48 20.21
CA ALA A 323 -16.90 2.76 21.61
C ALA A 323 -15.68 3.28 22.40
N ASP A 324 -14.47 2.87 22.03
CA ASP A 324 -13.22 3.28 22.69
C ASP A 324 -12.59 4.56 22.10
N GLY A 325 -13.26 5.21 21.13
CA GLY A 325 -12.74 6.40 20.45
C GLY A 325 -12.52 7.61 21.38
N HIS A 326 -13.37 7.79 22.40
CA HIS A 326 -13.17 8.86 23.39
C HIS A 326 -11.90 8.64 24.23
N SER A 327 -11.67 7.40 24.68
CA SER A 327 -10.46 7.05 25.44
C SER A 327 -9.18 7.22 24.62
N ALA A 328 -9.24 6.95 23.31
CA ALA A 328 -8.13 7.19 22.40
C ALA A 328 -7.74 8.67 22.37
N ARG A 329 -8.73 9.56 22.15
CA ARG A 329 -8.51 11.02 22.11
C ARG A 329 -7.97 11.56 23.43
N LEU A 330 -8.48 11.08 24.56
CA LEU A 330 -7.98 11.51 25.88
C LEU A 330 -6.52 11.13 26.08
N LYS A 331 -6.14 9.88 25.77
CA LYS A 331 -4.74 9.44 25.89
C LYS A 331 -3.81 10.17 24.96
N HIS A 332 -4.25 10.44 23.73
CA HIS A 332 -3.51 11.28 22.79
C HIS A 332 -3.29 12.68 23.37
N ALA A 333 -4.36 13.34 23.83
CA ALA A 333 -4.27 14.65 24.45
C ALA A 333 -3.33 14.67 25.66
N THR A 334 -3.39 13.68 26.55
CA THR A 334 -2.48 13.57 27.69
C THR A 334 -1.04 13.40 27.26
N ALA A 335 -0.75 12.49 26.31
CA ALA A 335 0.60 12.25 25.82
C ALA A 335 1.23 13.51 25.22
N PHE A 336 0.46 14.26 24.42
CA PHE A 336 0.94 15.51 23.81
C PHE A 336 0.99 16.69 24.75
N THR A 337 0.16 16.73 25.78
CA THR A 337 0.28 17.75 26.84
C THR A 337 1.60 17.57 27.59
N THR A 338 2.02 16.33 27.87
CA THR A 338 3.32 16.05 28.48
C THR A 338 4.47 16.53 27.58
N VAL A 339 4.43 16.18 26.28
CA VAL A 339 5.45 16.63 25.31
C VAL A 339 5.47 18.16 25.20
N ALA A 340 4.31 18.81 25.11
CA ALA A 340 4.21 20.27 25.05
C ALA A 340 4.79 20.95 26.31
N ASN A 341 4.54 20.40 27.50
CA ASN A 341 5.08 20.93 28.76
C ASN A 341 6.61 20.73 28.86
N GLU A 342 7.13 19.60 28.40
CA GLU A 342 8.59 19.34 28.32
C GLU A 342 9.26 20.31 27.35
N LEU A 343 8.59 20.63 26.24
CA LEU A 343 9.06 21.58 25.24
C LEU A 343 8.96 23.03 25.69
N GLU A 344 7.92 23.40 26.42
CA GLU A 344 7.78 24.71 27.05
C GLU A 344 8.96 24.99 28.00
N ALA A 345 9.35 24.00 28.81
CA ALA A 345 10.52 24.10 29.70
C ALA A 345 11.84 24.32 28.94
N VAL A 346 12.00 23.73 27.75
CA VAL A 346 13.19 23.89 26.88
C VAL A 346 13.16 25.21 26.11
N LEU A 347 11.98 25.66 25.67
CA LEU A 347 11.79 26.93 24.96
C LEU A 347 12.06 28.14 25.88
N TYR A 348 11.64 28.10 27.14
CA TYR A 348 11.99 29.12 28.13
C TYR A 348 13.47 29.08 28.55
N ALA A 349 14.20 27.99 28.26
CA ALA A 349 15.64 27.87 28.51
C ALA A 349 16.52 28.38 27.35
N GLY A 350 15.91 28.84 26.24
CA GLY A 350 16.62 29.52 25.14
C GLY A 350 17.19 28.63 24.03
N ASP A 351 16.90 27.31 24.03
CA ASP A 351 17.42 26.36 23.03
C ASP A 351 16.29 25.92 22.07
N SER A 352 15.99 26.78 21.09
CA SER A 352 14.80 26.69 20.25
C SER A 352 15.12 26.09 18.87
N GLY A 353 15.06 24.76 18.73
CA GLY A 353 15.24 24.13 17.42
C GLY A 353 14.58 22.76 17.29
N PRO A 354 15.00 21.74 18.06
CA PRO A 354 14.56 20.35 17.83
C PRO A 354 13.11 20.08 18.25
N GLY A 355 12.65 20.77 19.29
CA GLY A 355 11.39 20.46 19.95
C GLY A 355 10.13 20.95 19.24
N LEU A 356 10.19 22.16 18.66
CA LEU A 356 9.08 22.72 17.87
C LEU A 356 8.84 21.96 16.56
N LEU A 357 9.92 21.43 15.95
CA LEU A 357 9.83 20.55 14.80
C LEU A 357 9.11 19.25 15.16
N GLN A 358 9.37 18.67 16.34
CA GLN A 358 8.68 17.46 16.76
C GLN A 358 7.17 17.65 16.95
N LEU A 359 6.70 18.78 17.48
CA LEU A 359 5.27 19.09 17.59
C LEU A 359 4.63 19.30 16.22
N ASN A 360 5.26 20.06 15.32
CA ASN A 360 4.74 20.32 13.97
C ASN A 360 4.85 19.11 13.02
N ASP A 361 5.72 18.15 13.36
CA ASP A 361 5.82 16.87 12.66
C ASP A 361 4.93 15.79 13.31
N GLU A 362 4.20 16.05 14.40
CA GLU A 362 3.23 15.11 14.98
C GLU A 362 1.79 15.65 14.89
N HIS A 363 1.63 16.98 14.79
CA HIS A 363 0.38 17.72 14.62
C HIS A 363 0.34 18.51 13.32
#